data_AF-A0A958E7H3-F1
#
_entry.id   AF-A0A958E7H3-F1
#
_cell.length_a   1.000
_cell.length_b   1.000
_cell.length_c   1.000
_cell.angle_alpha   90.00
_cell.angle_beta   90.00
_cell.angle_gamma   90.00
#
_symmetry.space_group_name_H-M   'P 1'
#
loop_
_entity.id
_entity.type
_entity.pdbx_description
1 polymer ?
#
loop_
_entity_poly.entity_id
_entity_poly.type
_entity_poly.pdbx_seq_one_letter_code
_entity_poly.pdbx_strand_id
1 'polypeptide(L)'
;MKNIILGVTLVIVTAVCIVFLLQNGDHVRVNLFHLSTPEKPLWMFVLGAFFAGITLTVFFTFVMYLSLKSQIRKERKESQNLHKELHQLRNQPIDELPQDQNVEVATLVPEEE
;
A
#
# COMPACT_ATOMS: atom_id res chain seq x y z
N MET A 1 2.03 0.61 -28.64
CA MET A 1 3.43 0.23 -28.30
C MET A 1 3.51 -0.78 -27.15
N LYS A 2 2.91 -0.53 -25.96
CA LYS A 2 2.93 -1.49 -24.82
C LYS A 2 2.52 -2.92 -25.19
N ASN A 3 1.46 -3.10 -25.97
CA ASN A 3 0.95 -4.44 -26.33
C ASN A 3 1.89 -5.18 -27.30
N ILE A 4 2.60 -4.44 -28.17
CA ILE A 4 3.59 -5.00 -29.09
C ILE A 4 4.83 -5.41 -28.30
N ILE A 5 5.31 -4.55 -27.38
CA ILE A 5 6.42 -4.86 -26.48
C ILE A 5 6.08 -6.10 -25.64
N LEU A 6 4.88 -6.15 -25.07
CA LEU A 6 4.41 -7.31 -24.30
C LEU A 6 4.40 -8.59 -25.15
N GLY A 7 3.89 -8.52 -26.39
CA GLY A 7 3.88 -9.64 -27.31
C GLY A 7 5.28 -10.13 -27.68
N VAL A 8 6.20 -9.21 -28.00
CA VAL A 8 7.60 -9.56 -28.33
C VAL A 8 8.29 -10.17 -27.12
N THR A 9 8.14 -9.59 -25.93
CA THR A 9 8.69 -10.16 -24.69
C THR A 9 8.14 -11.56 -24.42
N LEU A 10 6.83 -11.78 -24.61
CA LEU A 10 6.21 -13.10 -24.43
C LEU A 10 6.82 -14.14 -25.38
N VAL A 11 6.99 -13.79 -26.66
CA VAL A 11 7.60 -14.69 -27.66
C VAL A 11 9.03 -15.04 -27.28
N ILE A 12 9.83 -14.05 -26.88
CA ILE A 12 11.22 -14.27 -26.45
C ILE A 12 11.27 -15.18 -25.23
N VAL A 13 10.48 -14.89 -24.19
CA VAL A 13 10.42 -15.71 -22.98
C VAL A 13 10.01 -17.14 -23.31
N THR A 14 9.01 -17.32 -24.17
CA THR A 14 8.54 -18.64 -24.60
C THR A 14 9.64 -19.41 -25.33
N ALA A 15 10.34 -18.76 -26.28
CA ALA A 15 11.44 -19.37 -27.01
C ALA A 15 12.57 -19.81 -26.06
N VAL A 16 12.94 -18.97 -25.10
CA VAL A 16 13.93 -19.30 -24.06
C VAL A 16 13.48 -20.49 -23.23
N CYS A 17 12.21 -20.55 -22.81
CA CYS A 17 11.67 -21.69 -22.08
C CYS A 17 11.74 -22.99 -22.89
N ILE A 18 11.44 -22.95 -24.19
CA ILE A 18 11.51 -24.13 -25.07
C ILE A 18 12.96 -24.63 -25.19
N VAL A 19 13.91 -23.73 -25.47
CA VAL A 19 15.34 -24.08 -25.54
C VAL A 19 15.81 -24.67 -24.20
N PHE A 20 15.41 -24.06 -23.09
CA PHE A 20 15.72 -24.54 -21.76
C PHE A 20 15.18 -25.96 -21.52
N LEU A 21 13.93 -26.25 -21.89
CA LEU A 21 13.32 -27.57 -21.78
C LEU A 21 14.06 -28.62 -22.60
N LEU A 22 14.39 -28.30 -23.85
CA LEU A 22 15.09 -29.21 -24.76
C LEU A 22 16.51 -29.52 -24.29
N GLN A 23 17.22 -28.52 -23.77
CA GLN A 23 18.62 -28.67 -23.36
C GLN A 23 18.78 -29.27 -21.96
N ASN A 24 17.76 -29.15 -21.11
CA ASN A 24 17.78 -29.66 -19.72
C ASN A 24 16.83 -30.86 -19.55
N GLY A 25 16.75 -31.72 -20.58
CA GLY A 25 15.98 -32.97 -20.56
C GLY A 25 16.62 -34.10 -19.74
N ASP A 26 17.85 -33.89 -19.27
CA ASP A 26 18.59 -34.88 -18.49
C ASP A 26 17.86 -35.21 -17.18
N HIS A 27 17.82 -36.51 -16.87
CA HIS A 27 17.20 -37.00 -15.65
C HIS A 27 18.19 -36.84 -14.51
N VAL A 28 17.81 -36.04 -13.52
CA VAL A 28 18.64 -35.73 -12.37
C VAL A 28 17.92 -36.14 -11.10
N ARG A 29 18.68 -36.68 -10.15
CA ARG A 29 18.22 -36.94 -8.79
C ARG A 29 18.60 -35.75 -7.92
N VAL A 30 17.61 -35.06 -7.35
CA VAL A 30 17.86 -33.94 -6.44
C VAL A 30 17.80 -34.47 -5.00
N ASN A 31 18.90 -34.34 -4.27
CA ASN A 31 18.96 -34.69 -2.86
C ASN A 31 18.80 -33.43 -2.02
N LEU A 32 17.62 -33.24 -1.42
CA LEU A 32 17.37 -32.16 -0.47
C LEU A 32 17.61 -32.69 0.94
N PHE A 33 18.81 -32.45 1.47
CA PHE A 33 19.23 -32.92 2.80
C PHE A 33 19.07 -34.44 2.97
N HIS A 34 17.92 -34.90 3.50
CA HIS A 34 17.59 -36.33 3.69
C HIS A 34 16.48 -36.83 2.75
N LEU A 35 15.93 -35.97 1.89
CA LEU A 35 14.87 -36.32 0.97
C LEU A 35 15.44 -36.41 -0.46
N SER A 36 15.59 -37.64 -0.94
CA SER A 36 15.92 -37.89 -2.35
C SER A 36 14.65 -37.89 -3.18
N THR A 37 14.60 -37.04 -4.20
CA THR A 37 13.51 -37.07 -5.17
C THR A 37 13.72 -38.22 -6.15
N PRO A 38 12.67 -38.79 -6.75
CA PRO A 38 12.83 -39.70 -7.89
C PRO A 38 13.54 -39.00 -9.04
N GLU A 39 14.21 -39.77 -9.90
CA GLU A 39 14.83 -39.25 -11.11
C GLU A 39 13.76 -38.67 -12.04
N LYS A 40 13.87 -37.36 -12.25
CA LYS A 40 12.99 -36.58 -13.11
C LYS A 40 13.84 -35.63 -13.94
N PRO A 41 13.32 -35.17 -15.09
CA PRO A 41 14.02 -34.17 -15.89
C PRO A 41 14.35 -32.91 -15.06
N LEU A 42 15.57 -32.40 -15.20
CA LEU A 42 16.04 -31.21 -14.46
C LEU A 42 15.09 -30.02 -14.62
N TRP A 43 14.54 -29.83 -15.82
CA TRP A 43 13.63 -28.74 -16.11
C TRP A 43 12.42 -28.70 -15.17
N MET A 44 11.92 -29.85 -14.71
CA MET A 44 10.73 -29.92 -13.85
C MET A 44 11.00 -29.28 -12.49
N PHE A 45 12.19 -29.51 -11.92
CA PHE A 45 12.61 -28.89 -10.67
C PHE A 45 12.83 -27.39 -10.81
N VAL A 46 13.49 -26.98 -11.89
CA VAL A 46 13.80 -25.55 -12.13
C VAL A 46 12.53 -24.75 -12.40
N LEU A 47 11.63 -25.24 -13.27
CA LEU A 47 10.34 -24.59 -13.49
C LEU A 47 9.51 -24.59 -12.21
N GLY A 48 9.47 -25.69 -11.47
CA GLY A 48 8.76 -25.78 -10.19
C GLY A 48 9.23 -24.73 -9.18
N ALA A 49 10.54 -24.57 -9.02
CA ALA A 49 11.12 -23.57 -8.14
C ALA A 49 10.83 -22.13 -8.63
N PHE A 50 10.88 -21.90 -9.94
CA PHE A 50 10.56 -20.61 -10.54
C PHE A 50 9.10 -20.21 -10.28
N PHE A 51 8.15 -21.11 -10.53
CA PHE A 51 6.74 -20.86 -10.24
C PHE A 51 6.50 -20.65 -8.74
N ALA A 52 7.12 -21.45 -7.88
CA ALA A 52 7.04 -21.28 -6.44
C ALA A 52 7.53 -19.89 -6.00
N GLY A 53 8.64 -19.41 -6.59
CA GLY A 53 9.16 -18.07 -6.38
C GLY A 53 8.16 -16.98 -6.78
N ILE A 54 7.59 -17.06 -7.99
CA ILE A 54 6.58 -16.11 -8.46
C ILE A 54 5.37 -16.10 -7.53
N THR A 55 4.83 -17.27 -7.19
CA THR A 55 3.68 -17.38 -6.29
C THR A 55 3.96 -16.74 -4.94
N LEU A 56 5.16 -16.99 -4.38
CA LEU A 56 5.57 -16.40 -3.11
C LEU A 56 5.69 -14.88 -3.20
N THR A 57 6.28 -14.35 -4.27
CA THR A 57 6.39 -12.90 -4.49
C THR A 57 5.02 -12.25 -4.63
N VAL A 58 4.12 -12.84 -5.41
CA VAL A 58 2.74 -12.34 -5.58
C VAL A 58 2.02 -12.35 -4.23
N PHE A 59 2.15 -13.44 -3.47
CA PHE A 59 1.55 -13.56 -2.15
C PHE A 59 2.07 -12.49 -1.19
N PHE A 60 3.39 -12.30 -1.11
CA PHE A 60 4.01 -11.29 -0.26
C PHE A 60 3.58 -9.86 -0.66
N THR A 61 3.59 -9.57 -1.96
CA THR A 61 3.13 -8.28 -2.50
C THR A 61 1.66 -8.03 -2.19
N PHE A 62 0.82 -9.06 -2.28
CA PHE A 62 -0.59 -8.96 -1.95
C PHE A 62 -0.81 -8.62 -0.48
N VAL A 63 -0.12 -9.31 0.44
CA VAL A 63 -0.19 -9.02 1.88
C VAL A 63 0.28 -7.59 2.18
N MET A 64 1.39 -7.15 1.56
CA MET A 64 1.89 -5.78 1.70
C MET A 64 0.89 -4.74 1.15
N TYR A 65 0.27 -5.01 0.01
CA TYR A 65 -0.75 -4.13 -0.56
C TYR A 65 -1.96 -3.99 0.37
N LEU A 66 -2.41 -5.08 1.00
CA LEU A 66 -3.50 -5.05 1.98
C LEU A 66 -3.15 -4.21 3.21
N SER A 67 -1.94 -4.36 3.76
CA SER A 67 -1.49 -3.58 4.91
C SER A 67 -1.40 -2.09 4.57
N LEU A 68 -0.91 -1.76 3.37
CA LEU A 68 -0.81 -0.38 2.89
C LEU A 68 -2.18 0.28 2.72
N LYS A 69 -3.16 -0.46 2.17
CA LYS A 69 -4.55 0.01 2.07
C LYS A 69 -5.19 0.27 3.44
N SER A 70 -4.85 -0.54 4.44
CA SER A 70 -5.32 -0.35 5.81
C SER A 70 -4.72 0.91 6.45
N GLN A 71 -3.42 1.14 6.24
CA GLN A 71 -2.72 2.35 6.70
C GLN A 71 -3.31 3.62 6.08
N ILE A 72 -3.54 3.64 4.77
CA ILE A 72 -4.20 4.76 4.07
C ILE A 72 -5.58 5.05 4.68
N ARG A 73 -6.36 4.01 4.99
CA ARG A 73 -7.69 4.19 5.61
C ARG A 73 -7.59 4.75 7.02
N LYS A 74 -6.55 4.38 7.79
CA LYS A 74 -6.31 4.87 9.15
C LYS A 74 -5.91 6.35 9.13
N GLU A 75 -4.92 6.72 8.32
CA GLU A 75 -4.48 8.11 8.17
C GLU A 75 -5.60 9.04 7.70
N ARG A 76 -6.42 8.59 6.74
CA ARG A 76 -7.56 9.38 6.27
C ARG A 76 -8.60 9.62 7.37
N LYS A 77 -8.83 8.63 8.25
CA LYS A 77 -9.73 8.79 9.40
C LYS A 77 -9.16 9.75 10.44
N GLU A 78 -7.86 9.65 10.70
CA GLU A 78 -7.17 10.52 11.67
C GLU A 78 -7.19 11.98 11.22
N SER A 79 -6.89 12.25 9.94
CA SER A 79 -6.99 13.59 9.36
C SER A 79 -8.41 14.16 9.44
N GLN A 80 -9.43 13.34 9.17
CA GLN A 80 -10.83 13.76 9.30
C GLN A 80 -11.23 14.06 10.75
N ASN A 81 -10.73 13.30 11.72
CA ASN A 81 -10.99 13.55 13.13
C ASN A 81 -10.28 14.83 13.61
N LEU A 82 -9.02 15.03 13.24
CA LEU A 82 -8.26 16.22 13.60
C LEU A 82 -8.90 17.50 13.05
N HIS A 83 -9.44 17.46 11.83
CA HIS A 83 -10.24 18.55 11.27
C HIS A 83 -11.54 18.82 12.05
N LYS A 84 -12.19 17.77 12.57
CA LYS A 84 -13.39 17.93 13.40
C LYS A 84 -13.07 18.51 14.77
N GLU A 85 -11.97 18.09 15.40
CA GLU A 85 -11.49 18.63 16.67
C GLU A 85 -11.13 20.11 16.54
N LEU A 86 -10.41 20.50 15.47
CA LEU A 86 -10.14 21.92 15.18
C LEU A 86 -11.43 22.71 14.96
N HIS A 87 -12.41 22.13 14.26
CA HIS A 87 -13.68 22.81 14.06
C HIS A 87 -14.47 22.96 15.37
N GLN A 88 -14.43 21.96 16.25
CA GLN A 88 -15.06 21.98 17.56
C GLN A 88 -14.38 22.98 18.50
N LEU A 89 -13.05 23.02 18.55
CA LEU A 89 -12.31 24.04 19.31
C LEU A 89 -12.61 25.45 18.83
N ARG A 90 -12.69 25.65 17.51
CA ARG A 90 -13.01 26.96 16.92
C ARG A 90 -14.44 27.42 17.19
N ASN A 91 -15.38 26.47 17.23
CA ASN A 91 -16.80 26.74 17.45
C ASN A 91 -17.22 26.56 18.90
N GLN A 92 -16.27 26.29 19.81
CA GLN A 92 -16.54 26.33 21.23
C GLN A 92 -16.89 27.78 21.59
N PRO A 93 -18.08 28.03 22.16
CA PRO A 93 -18.51 29.39 22.48
C PRO A 93 -17.48 30.02 23.40
N ILE A 94 -17.07 31.24 23.06
CA ILE A 94 -16.29 32.13 23.93
C ILE A 94 -17.25 32.58 25.05
N ASP A 95 -17.57 31.69 25.98
CA ASP A 95 -18.37 32.00 27.19
C ASP A 95 -17.48 32.45 28.36
N GLU A 96 -16.19 32.73 28.11
CA GLU A 96 -15.22 33.15 29.12
C GLU A 96 -14.51 34.47 28.79
N LEU A 97 -15.20 35.41 28.15
CA LEU A 97 -14.82 36.82 28.34
C LEU A 97 -15.53 37.31 29.60
N PRO A 98 -14.78 37.71 30.65
CA PRO A 98 -15.39 38.40 31.79
C PRO A 98 -16.20 39.56 31.26
N GLN A 99 -17.51 39.53 31.51
CA GLN A 99 -18.40 40.67 31.33
C GLN A 99 -17.92 41.74 32.31
N ASP A 100 -16.97 42.56 31.87
CA ASP A 100 -16.46 43.66 32.67
C ASP A 100 -17.61 44.64 32.90
N GLN A 101 -17.93 44.79 34.17
CA GLN A 101 -19.12 45.45 34.65
C GLN A 101 -19.00 46.95 34.40
N ASN A 102 -20.09 47.55 33.93
CA ASN A 102 -20.48 48.91 34.25
C ASN A 102 -19.53 50.03 33.77
N VAL A 103 -19.59 50.36 32.47
CA VAL A 103 -19.27 51.73 32.04
C VAL A 103 -20.56 52.52 32.02
N GLU A 104 -20.84 53.16 33.15
CA GLU A 104 -21.85 54.20 33.30
C GLU A 104 -21.51 55.35 32.33
N VAL A 105 -22.23 55.41 31.21
CA VAL A 105 -22.13 56.51 30.25
C VAL A 105 -22.80 57.72 30.90
N ALA A 106 -22.01 58.53 31.59
CA ALA A 106 -22.43 59.86 32.02
C ALA A 106 -22.85 60.66 30.79
N THR A 107 -24.15 60.83 30.62
CA THR A 107 -24.77 61.74 29.66
C THR A 107 -24.36 63.17 30.01
N LEU A 108 -23.36 63.71 29.31
CA LEU A 108 -23.16 65.16 29.23
C LEU A 108 -23.82 65.66 27.96
N VAL A 109 -25.11 65.97 28.09
CA VAL A 109 -25.81 66.90 27.19
C VAL A 109 -25.15 68.26 27.38
N PRO A 110 -24.58 68.90 26.34
CA PRO A 110 -24.29 70.32 26.41
C PRO A 110 -25.61 71.05 26.27
N GLU A 111 -25.98 71.86 27.27
CA GLU A 111 -27.03 72.87 27.11
C GLU A 111 -26.64 73.84 26.00
N GLU A 112 -27.62 74.14 25.15
CA GLU A 112 -27.55 75.23 24.18
C GLU A 112 -27.64 76.58 24.91
N GLU A 113 -26.68 77.47 24.65
CA GLU A 113 -26.85 78.93 24.67
C GLU A 113 -26.10 79.56 23.49
#